data_AF-A0A9D6AB41-F1
#
_entry.id   AF-A0A9D6AB41-F1
#
_cell.length_a   1.000
_cell.length_b   1.000
_cell.length_c   1.000
_cell.angle_alpha   90.00
_cell.angle_beta   90.00
_cell.angle_gamma   90.00
#
_symmetry.space_group_name_H-M   'P 1'
#
loop_
_entity.id
_entity.type
_entity.pdbx_description
1 polymer ?
#
loop_
_entity_poly.entity_id
_entity_poly.type
_entity_poly.pdbx_seq_one_letter_code
_entity_poly.pdbx_strand_id
1 'polypeptide(L)'
;MNEEQRTIFEYLNTHALGYSNRKSSTQIREELNLESGGVTNEHVRDLIRDLILNHNVCIGSLMWKDGYWIIQTEEELDRVCRSLENRADSIRDRAMALRNSWRTQHNG
;
A
#
# COMPACT_ATOMS: atom_id res chain seq x y z
N MET A 1 9.72 2.86 15.13
CA MET A 1 8.46 2.11 15.27
C MET A 1 7.82 2.48 16.59
N ASN A 2 6.61 3.04 16.55
CA ASN A 2 5.73 3.15 17.71
C ASN A 2 5.11 1.77 18.06
N GLU A 3 4.26 1.73 19.08
CA GLU A 3 3.64 0.48 19.55
C GLU A 3 2.77 -0.17 18.49
N GLU A 4 1.85 0.57 17.87
CA GLU A 4 0.95 0.04 16.84
C GLU A 4 1.71 -0.51 15.63
N GLN A 5 2.76 0.18 15.20
CA GLN A 5 3.65 -0.25 14.12
C GLN A 5 4.35 -1.56 14.45
N ARG A 6 4.82 -1.70 15.70
CA ARG A 6 5.45 -2.94 16.16
C ARG A 6 4.44 -4.09 16.13
N THR A 7 3.23 -3.86 16.65
CA THR A 7 2.17 -4.87 16.67
C THR A 7 1.75 -5.30 15.26
N ILE A 8 1.61 -4.35 14.32
CA ILE A 8 1.33 -4.67 12.90
C ILE A 8 2.47 -5.49 12.30
N PHE A 9 3.72 -5.10 12.55
CA PHE A 9 4.89 -5.82 12.04
C PHE A 9 4.93 -7.26 12.57
N GLU A 10 4.76 -7.47 13.87
CA GLU A 10 4.73 -8.79 14.51
C GLU A 10 3.57 -9.65 13.98
N TYR A 11 2.38 -9.05 13.83
CA TYR A 11 1.22 -9.71 13.26
C TYR A 11 1.48 -10.20 11.83
N LEU A 12 2.02 -9.34 10.97
CA LEU A 12 2.31 -9.70 9.58
C LEU A 12 3.39 -10.78 9.47
N ASN A 13 4.44 -10.72 10.30
CA ASN A 13 5.47 -11.77 10.32
C ASN A 13 4.95 -13.13 10.80
N THR A 14 3.87 -13.14 11.59
CA THR A 14 3.30 -14.38 12.11
C THR A 14 2.21 -14.94 11.20
N HIS A 15 1.42 -14.07 10.56
CA HIS A 15 0.17 -14.47 9.90
C HIS A 15 0.10 -14.17 8.40
N ALA A 16 1.06 -13.43 7.85
CA ALA A 16 1.00 -12.90 6.48
C ALA A 16 2.36 -13.01 5.75
N LEU A 17 3.03 -14.15 5.86
CA LEU A 17 4.25 -14.44 5.09
C LEU A 17 3.89 -14.86 3.66
N GLY A 18 4.31 -14.08 2.68
CA GLY A 18 4.07 -14.33 1.26
C GLY A 18 2.66 -13.96 0.79
N TYR A 19 2.53 -13.71 -0.52
CA TYR A 19 1.35 -13.14 -1.18
C TYR A 19 0.06 -13.96 -0.96
N SER A 20 0.17 -15.28 -0.82
CA SER A 20 -0.96 -16.18 -0.57
C SER A 20 -1.61 -15.94 0.80
N ASN A 21 -0.85 -15.45 1.78
CA ASN A 21 -1.30 -15.26 3.17
C ASN A 21 -1.66 -13.80 3.51
N ARG A 22 -1.73 -12.93 2.49
CA ARG A 22 -2.00 -11.50 2.67
C ARG A 22 -3.27 -11.23 3.47
N LYS A 23 -3.24 -10.16 4.27
CA LYS A 23 -4.34 -9.73 5.16
C LYS A 23 -4.85 -8.36 4.75
N SER A 24 -6.16 -8.18 4.65
CA SER A 24 -6.76 -6.87 4.35
C SER A 24 -6.52 -5.89 5.49
N SER A 25 -6.63 -4.58 5.23
CA SER A 25 -6.56 -3.57 6.29
C SER A 25 -7.64 -3.77 7.35
N THR A 26 -8.82 -4.26 6.94
CA THR A 26 -9.92 -4.58 7.86
C THR A 26 -9.55 -5.74 8.78
N GLN A 27 -8.97 -6.82 8.23
CA GLN A 27 -8.51 -7.95 9.04
C GLN A 27 -7.44 -7.52 10.05
N ILE A 28 -6.44 -6.75 9.60
CA ILE A 28 -5.37 -6.24 10.48
C ILE A 28 -5.98 -5.35 11.58
N ARG A 29 -6.89 -4.44 11.23
CA ARG A 29 -7.56 -3.55 12.19
C ARG A 29 -8.32 -4.34 13.26
N GLU A 30 -9.14 -5.29 12.83
CA GLU A 30 -10.02 -6.05 13.72
C GLU A 30 -9.23 -6.97 14.65
N GLU A 31 -8.24 -7.69 14.11
CA GLU A 31 -7.41 -8.60 14.92
C GLU A 31 -6.53 -7.86 15.93
N LEU A 32 -6.13 -6.63 15.62
CA LEU A 32 -5.27 -5.82 16.49
C LEU A 32 -6.04 -4.77 17.29
N ASN A 33 -7.37 -4.73 17.17
CA ASN A 33 -8.24 -3.74 17.80
C ASN A 33 -7.77 -2.28 17.60
N LEU A 34 -7.37 -1.94 16.38
CA LEU A 34 -6.87 -0.61 16.02
C LEU A 34 -8.01 0.31 15.58
N GLU A 35 -7.78 1.62 15.70
CA GLU A 35 -8.68 2.62 15.13
C GLU A 35 -8.71 2.53 13.59
N SER A 36 -9.86 2.85 13.00
CA SER A 36 -9.98 2.87 11.53
C SER A 36 -9.34 4.12 10.92
N GLY A 37 -9.45 5.28 11.57
CA GLY A 37 -9.05 6.57 10.99
C GLY A 37 -9.98 7.08 9.86
N GLY A 38 -11.02 6.33 9.50
CA GLY A 38 -12.03 6.67 8.50
C GLY A 38 -12.60 5.44 7.79
N VAL A 39 -13.32 5.65 6.68
CA VAL A 39 -14.08 4.58 6.00
C VAL A 39 -13.19 3.59 5.26
N THR A 40 -11.94 3.96 4.95
CA THR A 40 -11.02 3.10 4.18
C THR A 40 -9.92 2.46 5.03
N ASN A 41 -10.05 2.53 6.36
CA ASN A 41 -9.02 2.18 7.34
C ASN A 41 -7.73 3.02 7.17
N GLU A 42 -7.85 4.34 6.94
CA GLU A 42 -6.72 5.25 6.71
C GLU A 42 -5.60 5.08 7.74
N HIS A 43 -5.94 4.92 9.02
CA HIS A 43 -4.95 4.77 10.11
C HIS A 43 -4.01 3.58 9.89
N VAL A 44 -4.58 2.39 9.66
CA VAL A 44 -3.79 1.18 9.39
C VAL A 44 -2.95 1.33 8.13
N ARG A 45 -3.49 1.98 7.08
CA ARG A 45 -2.78 2.18 5.82
C ARG A 45 -1.59 3.13 5.98
N ASP A 46 -1.74 4.16 6.79
CA ASP A 46 -0.68 5.12 7.06
C ASP A 46 0.41 4.50 7.94
N LEU A 47 0.06 3.70 8.96
CA LEU A 47 1.03 2.93 9.74
C LEU A 47 1.84 1.96 8.86
N ILE A 48 1.19 1.23 7.95
CA ILE A 48 1.86 0.33 7.01
C ILE A 48 2.76 1.10 6.03
N ARG A 49 2.30 2.25 5.52
CA ARG A 49 3.12 3.09 4.64
C ARG A 49 4.38 3.58 5.37
N ASP A 50 4.24 3.98 6.63
CA ASP A 50 5.35 4.43 7.45
C ASP A 50 6.35 3.29 7.75
N LEU A 51 5.86 2.07 8.01
CA LEU A 51 6.71 0.89 8.14
C LEU A 51 7.57 0.64 6.90
N ILE A 52 7.00 0.79 5.70
CA ILE A 52 7.72 0.63 4.44
C ILE A 52 8.76 1.75 4.25
N LEU A 53 8.33 3.01 4.37
CA LEU A 53 9.14 4.16 3.97
C LEU A 53 10.20 4.55 5.01
N ASN A 54 9.90 4.39 6.30
CA ASN A 54 10.72 4.93 7.39
C ASN A 54 11.31 3.85 8.30
N HIS A 55 10.88 2.59 8.15
CA HIS A 55 11.38 1.47 8.94
C HIS A 55 11.93 0.30 8.11
N ASN A 56 12.05 0.47 6.79
CA ASN A 56 12.63 -0.51 5.87
C ASN A 56 11.95 -1.88 5.92
N VAL A 57 10.66 -1.93 6.25
CA VAL A 57 9.91 -3.20 6.28
C VAL A 57 9.45 -3.56 4.87
N CYS A 58 9.81 -4.75 4.40
CA CYS A 58 9.46 -5.24 3.07
C CYS A 58 8.01 -5.77 3.04
N ILE A 59 7.04 -4.85 3.00
CA ILE A 59 5.61 -5.16 2.96
C ILE A 59 5.09 -5.00 1.53
N GLY A 60 4.49 -6.06 1.00
CA GLY A 60 3.85 -6.06 -0.31
C GLY A 60 2.41 -5.55 -0.25
N SER A 61 2.02 -4.83 -1.30
CA SER A 61 0.62 -4.53 -1.62
C SER A 61 0.49 -4.38 -3.14
N LEU A 62 -0.63 -4.82 -3.74
CA LEU A 62 -0.87 -4.66 -5.19
C LEU A 62 -2.00 -3.68 -5.43
N MET A 63 -1.94 -3.00 -6.59
CA MET A 63 -3.11 -2.26 -7.06
C MET A 63 -4.29 -3.19 -7.31
N TRP A 64 -5.48 -2.74 -6.91
CA TRP A 64 -6.77 -3.43 -7.11
C TRP A 64 -6.91 -4.79 -6.44
N LYS A 65 -5.91 -5.24 -5.67
CA LYS A 65 -6.02 -6.44 -4.85
C LYS A 65 -5.82 -6.06 -3.40
N ASP A 66 -6.78 -6.44 -2.59
CA ASP A 66 -6.73 -6.14 -1.18
C ASP A 66 -5.71 -7.04 -0.48
N GLY A 67 -4.93 -6.40 0.39
CA GLY A 67 -4.13 -7.07 1.39
C GLY A 67 -2.67 -6.66 1.43
N TYR A 68 -2.07 -6.95 2.59
CA TYR A 68 -0.68 -6.71 2.93
C TYR A 68 -0.04 -8.01 3.38
N TRP A 69 1.23 -8.22 3.03
CA TRP A 69 2.02 -9.39 3.41
C TRP A 69 3.50 -9.01 3.55
N ILE A 70 4.26 -9.77 4.32
CA ILE A 70 5.72 -9.70 4.28
C ILE A 70 6.19 -10.41 3.03
N ILE A 71 6.89 -9.69 2.16
CA ILE A 71 7.48 -10.24 0.93
C ILE A 71 8.51 -11.31 1.31
N GLN A 72 8.46 -12.46 0.64
CA GLN A 72 9.34 -13.60 0.93
C GLN A 72 10.31 -13.92 -0.22
N THR A 73 10.01 -13.49 -1.44
CA THR A 73 10.83 -13.81 -2.62
C THR A 73 11.04 -12.58 -3.50
N GLU A 74 12.07 -12.65 -4.35
CA GLU A 74 12.39 -11.59 -5.32
C GLU A 74 11.26 -11.43 -6.35
N GLU A 75 10.60 -12.52 -6.74
CA GLU A 75 9.45 -12.45 -7.66
C GLU A 75 8.26 -11.70 -7.06
N GLU A 76 8.03 -11.84 -5.75
CA GLU A 76 7.02 -11.06 -5.04
C GLU A 76 7.40 -9.57 -4.98
N LEU A 77 8.67 -9.27 -4.72
CA LEU A 77 9.20 -7.91 -4.73
C LEU A 77 9.02 -7.25 -6.10
N ASP A 78 9.52 -7.89 -7.16
CA ASP A 78 9.44 -7.43 -8.54
C ASP A 78 7.99 -7.15 -8.96
N ARG A 79 7.07 -8.03 -8.55
CA ARG A 79 5.65 -7.87 -8.82
C ARG A 79 5.08 -6.63 -8.15
N VAL A 80 5.45 -6.37 -6.90
CA VAL A 80 5.00 -5.19 -6.15
C VAL A 80 5.60 -3.92 -6.75
N CYS A 81 6.90 -3.90 -7.00
CA CYS A 81 7.59 -2.77 -7.64
C CYS A 81 6.97 -2.42 -8.99
N ARG A 82 6.78 -3.42 -9.87
CA ARG A 82 6.11 -3.22 -11.17
C ARG A 82 4.69 -2.69 -11.01
N SER A 83 3.93 -3.16 -10.03
CA SER A 83 2.59 -2.66 -9.76
C SER A 83 2.59 -1.18 -9.33
N LEU A 84 3.60 -0.74 -8.59
CA LEU A 84 3.74 0.64 -8.14
C LEU A 84 4.20 1.56 -9.27
N GLU A 85 5.15 1.11 -10.10
CA GLU A 85 5.62 1.83 -11.28
C GLU A 85 4.48 2.07 -12.28
N ASN A 86 3.73 1.02 -12.60
CA ASN A 86 2.54 1.13 -13.45
C ASN A 86 1.51 2.15 -12.90
N ARG A 87 1.37 2.23 -11.57
CA ARG A 87 0.52 3.24 -10.92
C ARG A 87 1.03 4.65 -11.16
N ALA A 88 2.33 4.85 -10.97
CA ALA A 88 2.96 6.14 -11.12
C ALA A 88 2.83 6.64 -12.57
N ASP A 89 3.01 5.75 -13.54
CA ASP A 89 2.83 6.06 -14.97
C ASP A 89 1.37 6.45 -15.29
N SER A 90 0.39 5.68 -14.83
CA SER A 90 -1.03 6.02 -15.02
C SER A 90 -1.42 7.38 -14.41
N ILE A 91 -0.88 7.72 -13.24
CA ILE A 91 -1.08 9.03 -12.62
C ILE A 91 -0.44 10.14 -13.47
N ARG A 92 0.76 9.90 -14.01
CA ARG A 92 1.46 10.84 -14.89
C ARG A 92 0.68 11.09 -16.18
N ASP A 93 0.17 10.03 -16.82
CA ASP A 93 -0.63 10.12 -18.04
C ASP A 93 -1.91 10.94 -17.80
N ARG A 94 -2.61 10.69 -16.70
CA ARG A 94 -3.78 11.48 -16.31
C ARG A 94 -3.44 12.96 -16.11
N ALA A 95 -2.31 13.26 -15.46
CA ALA A 95 -1.86 14.64 -15.27
C ALA A 95 -1.54 15.32 -16.62
N MET A 96 -0.92 14.61 -17.56
CA MET A 96 -0.65 15.13 -18.90
C MET A 96 -1.94 15.39 -19.69
N ALA A 97 -2.89 14.46 -19.66
CA ALA A 97 -4.18 14.62 -20.33
C ALA A 97 -4.94 15.86 -19.84
N LEU A 98 -4.96 16.09 -18.52
CA LEU A 98 -5.56 17.29 -17.92
C LEU A 98 -4.86 18.58 -18.38
N ARG A 99 -3.52 18.62 -18.39
CA ARG A 99 -2.74 19.77 -18.87
C ARG A 99 -3.01 20.08 -20.35
N ASN A 100 -3.11 19.05 -21.18
CA ASN A 100 -3.40 19.22 -22.62
C ASN A 100 -4.82 19.72 -22.84
N SER A 101 -5.81 19.13 -22.14
CA SER A 101 -7.21 19.58 -22.21
C SER A 101 -7.36 21.04 -21.82
N TRP A 102 -6.69 21.47 -20.74
CA TRP A 102 -6.68 22.88 -20.32
C TRP A 102 -6.13 23.81 -21.40
N ARG A 103 -4.97 23.46 -21.99
CA ARG A 103 -4.33 24.25 -23.07
C ARG A 103 -5.24 24.39 -24.28
N THR A 104 -5.89 23.32 -24.73
CA THR A 104 -6.81 23.36 -25.87
C THR A 104 -8.03 24.25 -25.61
N GLN A 105 -8.56 24.25 -24.39
CA GLN A 105 -9.75 25.04 -24.05
C GLN A 105 -9.48 26.53 -23.83
N HIS A 106 -8.26 26.92 -23.48
CA HIS A 106 -7.91 28.30 -23.07
C HIS A 106 -6.94 29.00 -24.02
N ASN A 107 -6.27 28.27 -24.91
CA ASN A 107 -5.36 28.82 -25.92
C ASN A 107 -5.79 28.46 -27.35
N GLY A 108 -6.98 27.86 -27.51
CA GLY A 108 -7.62 27.55 -28.80
C GLY A 108 -8.65 28.61 -29.18
#